data_AF-T1CKV8-F1
#
_entry.id   AF-T1CKV8-F1
#
_cell.length_a   1.000
_cell.length_b   1.000
_cell.length_c   1.000
_cell.angle_alpha   90.00
_cell.angle_beta   90.00
_cell.angle_gamma   90.00
#
_symmetry.space_group_name_H-M   'P 1'
#
loop_
_entity.id
_entity.type
_entity.pdbx_description
1 polymer ?
#
loop_
_entity_poly.entity_id
_entity_poly.type
_entity_poly.pdbx_seq_one_letter_code
_entity_poly.pdbx_strand_id
1 'polypeptide(L)'
;MLEEGDELVDVALVGDDRTEVVLATHAGQAVRFPLSEVRPTGRATFGVIGIRLSEEHDDAVVALAPVSDRYPDLLTLTTTGYGKRSPTDDYRETRRGAKGVRTIRTGGRNGAVVAVLPTSDHSEVLVTTQRGVTI
;
A
#
# COMPACT_ATOMS: atom_id res chain seq x y z
N MET A 1 6.90 7.81 16.99
CA MET A 1 7.80 6.91 17.74
C MET A 1 7.68 5.57 17.05
N LEU A 2 8.81 5.00 16.62
CA LEU A 2 8.87 3.66 16.03
C LEU A 2 9.36 2.70 17.12
N GLU A 3 8.81 1.50 17.14
CA GLU A 3 9.31 0.42 17.99
C GLU A 3 10.60 -0.17 17.39
N GLU A 4 11.30 -1.00 18.16
CA GLU A 4 12.50 -1.67 17.66
C GLU A 4 12.13 -2.64 16.54
N GLY A 5 12.75 -2.48 15.36
CA GLY A 5 12.46 -3.26 14.17
C GLY A 5 11.40 -2.66 13.24
N ASP A 6 10.71 -1.58 13.66
CA ASP A 6 9.80 -0.85 12.80
C ASP A 6 10.54 0.16 11.92
N GLU A 7 10.03 0.33 10.69
CA GLU A 7 10.54 1.32 9.74
C GLU A 7 9.41 2.18 9.19
N LEU A 8 9.73 3.46 8.89
CA LEU A 8 8.84 4.32 8.14
C LEU A 8 8.95 3.96 6.66
N VAL A 9 7.92 3.30 6.13
CA VAL A 9 7.91 2.81 4.76
C VAL A 9 7.54 3.90 3.75
N ASP A 10 6.60 4.80 4.10
CA ASP A 10 6.05 5.76 3.14
C ASP A 10 5.45 6.99 3.85
N VAL A 11 5.34 8.10 3.10
CA VAL A 11 4.74 9.36 3.54
C VAL A 11 4.01 10.01 2.37
N ALA A 12 2.75 10.39 2.59
CA ALA A 12 1.97 11.14 1.62
C ALA A 12 1.41 12.43 2.21
N LEU A 13 1.38 13.48 1.40
CA LEU A 13 0.61 14.68 1.69
C LEU A 13 -0.84 14.47 1.23
N VAL A 14 -1.77 14.82 2.09
CA VAL A 14 -3.21 14.64 1.87
C VAL A 14 -3.93 15.97 2.13
N GLY A 15 -4.87 16.29 1.25
CA GLY A 15 -5.46 17.63 1.20
C GLY A 15 -6.61 17.83 2.17
N ASP A 16 -7.43 16.80 2.42
CA ASP A 16 -8.53 16.81 3.37
C ASP A 16 -8.69 15.45 4.08
N ASP A 17 -9.52 15.40 5.11
CA ASP A 17 -9.81 14.19 5.90
C ASP A 17 -10.82 13.24 5.22
N ARG A 18 -11.42 13.67 4.11
CA ARG A 18 -12.31 12.82 3.28
C ARG A 18 -11.52 11.96 2.31
N THR A 19 -10.28 12.32 2.06
CA THR A 19 -9.33 11.54 1.27
C THR A 19 -9.23 10.15 1.87
N GLU A 20 -9.49 9.13 1.06
CA GLU A 20 -9.25 7.75 1.44
C GLU A 20 -7.81 7.39 1.16
N VAL A 21 -7.31 6.40 1.90
CA VAL A 21 -5.97 5.85 1.69
C VAL A 21 -6.07 4.35 1.51
N VAL A 22 -5.17 3.82 0.69
CA VAL A 22 -4.89 2.40 0.58
C VAL A 22 -3.56 2.11 1.25
N LEU A 23 -3.54 1.14 2.17
CA LEU A 23 -2.30 0.51 2.62
C LEU A 23 -2.22 -0.88 2.02
N ALA A 24 -1.07 -1.22 1.45
CA ALA A 24 -0.83 -2.54 0.88
C ALA A 24 0.28 -3.27 1.65
N THR A 25 0.19 -4.60 1.69
CA THR A 25 1.12 -5.44 2.44
C THR A 25 1.94 -6.36 1.54
N HIS A 26 3.10 -6.78 2.06
CA HIS A 26 4.01 -7.73 1.45
C HIS A 26 3.33 -9.06 1.09
N ALA A 27 2.42 -9.54 1.95
CA ALA A 27 1.63 -10.75 1.72
C ALA A 27 0.48 -10.56 0.71
N GLY A 28 0.32 -9.38 0.12
CA GLY A 28 -0.68 -9.11 -0.92
C GLY A 28 -2.08 -8.84 -0.39
N GLN A 29 -2.20 -8.27 0.81
CA GLN A 29 -3.44 -7.63 1.26
C GLN A 29 -3.40 -6.13 0.98
N ALA A 30 -4.58 -5.52 0.88
CA ALA A 30 -4.73 -4.08 0.83
C ALA A 30 -5.99 -3.64 1.59
N VAL A 31 -5.90 -2.61 2.41
CA VAL A 31 -7.04 -2.00 3.11
C VAL A 31 -7.27 -0.60 2.55
N ARG A 32 -8.52 -0.26 2.24
CA ARG A 32 -8.96 1.09 1.86
C ARG A 32 -9.86 1.62 2.96
N PHE A 33 -9.59 2.81 3.47
CA PHE A 33 -10.43 3.47 4.48
C PHE A 33 -10.29 5.00 4.40
N PRO A 34 -11.30 5.77 4.84
CA PRO A 34 -11.25 7.23 4.87
C PRO A 34 -10.33 7.75 5.98
N LEU A 35 -9.57 8.81 5.72
CA LEU A 35 -8.67 9.41 6.72
C LEU A 35 -9.38 10.00 7.93
N SER A 36 -10.68 10.27 7.84
CA SER A 36 -11.51 10.66 8.99
C SER A 36 -11.50 9.62 10.12
N GLU A 37 -11.14 8.36 9.86
CA GLU A 37 -10.91 7.33 10.90
C GLU A 37 -9.55 7.47 11.62
N VAL A 38 -8.68 8.35 11.15
CA VAL A 38 -7.37 8.68 11.72
C VAL A 38 -7.44 10.06 12.33
N ARG A 39 -7.48 10.12 13.66
CA ARG A 39 -7.38 11.40 14.36
C ARG A 39 -6.01 12.04 14.10
N PRO A 40 -5.92 13.35 13.86
CA PRO A 40 -4.65 14.06 13.87
C PRO A 40 -3.92 13.87 15.20
N THR A 41 -2.63 13.58 15.14
CA THR A 41 -1.77 13.41 16.33
C THR A 41 -0.55 14.31 16.26
N GLY A 42 0.01 14.65 17.41
CA GLY A 42 1.30 15.35 17.49
C GLY A 42 2.47 14.45 17.04
N ARG A 43 3.64 15.07 16.88
CA ARG A 43 4.88 14.39 16.44
C ARG A 43 5.32 13.24 17.36
N ALA A 44 5.13 13.40 18.67
CA ALA A 44 5.55 12.44 19.68
C ALA A 44 4.43 11.44 20.01
N THR A 45 4.02 10.63 19.02
CA THR A 45 3.03 9.55 19.21
C THR A 45 3.45 8.25 18.52
N PHE A 46 2.83 7.13 18.87
CA PHE A 46 3.01 5.83 18.23
C PHE A 46 2.11 5.62 17.00
N GLY A 47 1.28 6.62 16.66
CA GLY A 47 0.29 6.48 15.59
C GLY A 47 -0.89 5.58 15.97
N VAL A 48 -1.56 5.05 14.95
CA VAL A 48 -2.70 4.15 15.05
C VAL A 48 -2.56 3.03 14.02
N ILE A 49 -3.11 1.84 14.32
CA ILE A 49 -3.06 0.71 13.39
C ILE A 49 -3.86 1.05 12.12
N GLY A 50 -3.22 1.06 10.96
CA GLY A 50 -3.87 1.26 9.66
C GLY A 50 -4.42 -0.03 9.05
N ILE A 51 -3.65 -1.12 9.11
CA ILE A 51 -3.99 -2.45 8.61
C ILE A 51 -3.56 -3.51 9.63
N ARG A 52 -4.32 -4.60 9.76
CA ARG A 52 -3.88 -5.77 10.53
C ARG A 52 -3.10 -6.70 9.62
N LEU A 53 -1.82 -6.87 9.95
CA LEU A 53 -0.89 -7.75 9.24
C LEU A 53 -1.18 -9.22 9.57
N SER A 54 -0.80 -10.10 8.63
CA SER A 54 -0.76 -11.53 8.88
C SER A 54 0.43 -11.88 9.79
N GLU A 55 0.27 -12.90 10.65
CA GLU A 55 1.42 -13.49 11.36
C GLU A 55 2.20 -14.47 10.47
N GLU A 56 1.67 -14.76 9.28
CA GLU A 56 2.30 -15.63 8.28
C GLU A 56 3.09 -14.79 7.28
N HIS A 57 4.15 -15.37 6.73
CA HIS A 57 4.91 -14.84 5.57
C HIS A 57 5.64 -13.52 5.79
N ASP A 58 5.96 -13.18 7.04
CA ASP A 58 6.70 -11.94 7.38
C ASP A 58 6.00 -10.71 6.78
N ASP A 59 4.70 -10.60 7.07
CA ASP A 59 3.85 -9.58 6.46
C ASP A 59 4.18 -8.21 7.04
N ALA A 60 4.32 -7.23 6.15
CA ALA A 60 4.64 -5.85 6.48
C ALA A 60 3.92 -4.92 5.52
N VAL A 61 3.69 -3.68 5.91
CA VAL A 61 3.20 -2.65 4.98
C VAL A 61 4.32 -2.32 3.98
N VAL A 62 3.98 -2.23 2.70
CA VAL A 62 4.94 -1.93 1.62
C VAL A 62 4.59 -0.65 0.86
N ALA A 63 3.40 -0.08 1.05
CA ALA A 63 2.98 1.13 0.36
C ALA A 63 1.84 1.85 1.07
N LEU A 64 1.84 3.19 0.94
CA LEU A 64 0.70 4.08 1.22
C LEU A 64 0.28 4.78 -0.07
N ALA A 65 -0.98 4.65 -0.45
CA ALA A 65 -1.52 5.25 -1.66
C ALA A 65 -2.78 6.08 -1.34
N PRO A 66 -2.71 7.42 -1.34
CA PRO A 66 -3.91 8.26 -1.30
C PRO A 66 -4.77 8.02 -2.54
N VAL A 67 -6.07 7.85 -2.33
CA VAL A 67 -7.04 7.68 -3.41
C VAL A 67 -7.29 9.04 -4.07
N SER A 68 -7.23 9.09 -5.41
CA SER A 68 -7.50 10.31 -6.16
C SER A 68 -7.97 10.00 -7.58
N ASP A 69 -8.83 10.86 -8.14
CA ASP A 69 -9.28 10.74 -9.53
C ASP A 69 -8.14 10.93 -10.54
N ARG A 70 -7.05 11.61 -10.15
CA ARG A 70 -5.87 11.80 -11.00
C ARG A 70 -5.14 10.50 -11.29
N TYR A 71 -5.19 9.57 -10.34
CA TYR A 71 -4.53 8.27 -10.40
C TYR A 71 -5.55 7.19 -9.99
N PRO A 72 -6.50 6.87 -10.88
CA PRO A 72 -7.65 6.04 -10.53
C PRO A 72 -7.27 4.57 -10.29
N ASP A 73 -6.09 4.14 -10.73
CA ASP A 73 -5.62 2.77 -10.63
C ASP A 73 -4.49 2.62 -9.61
N LEU A 74 -4.32 1.40 -9.10
CA LEU A 74 -3.13 0.96 -8.40
C LEU A 74 -2.34 -0.03 -9.26
N LEU A 75 -1.05 0.26 -9.48
CA LEU A 75 -0.08 -0.67 -10.03
C LEU A 75 0.61 -1.42 -8.90
N THR A 76 0.38 -2.72 -8.82
CA THR A 76 1.08 -3.63 -7.89
C THR A 76 2.20 -4.34 -8.61
N LEU A 77 3.40 -4.37 -8.02
CA LEU A 77 4.57 -5.09 -8.52
C LEU A 77 5.06 -6.11 -7.48
N THR A 78 5.60 -7.22 -7.95
CA THR A 78 6.06 -8.33 -7.11
C THR A 78 7.54 -8.66 -7.29
N THR A 79 8.11 -9.41 -6.34
CA THR A 79 9.55 -9.75 -6.31
C THR A 79 10.05 -10.49 -7.55
N THR A 80 9.17 -11.21 -8.26
CA THR A 80 9.53 -11.95 -9.48
C THR A 80 9.25 -11.17 -10.77
N GLY A 81 8.91 -9.87 -10.67
CA GLY A 81 8.69 -8.98 -11.81
C GLY A 81 7.29 -9.07 -12.42
N TYR A 82 6.33 -9.73 -11.76
CA TYR A 82 4.93 -9.66 -12.17
C TYR A 82 4.28 -8.40 -11.61
N GLY A 83 3.27 -7.93 -12.32
CA GLY A 83 2.45 -6.83 -11.85
C GLY A 83 1.04 -6.91 -12.36
N LYS A 84 0.17 -6.15 -11.71
CA LYS A 84 -1.22 -5.95 -12.11
C LYS A 84 -1.58 -4.49 -11.87
N ARG A 85 -2.25 -3.88 -12.83
CA ARG A 85 -2.96 -2.62 -12.65
C ARG A 85 -4.43 -2.93 -12.38
N SER A 86 -4.99 -2.38 -11.30
CA SER A 86 -6.40 -2.56 -10.94
C SER A 86 -7.00 -1.21 -10.55
N PRO A 87 -8.26 -0.93 -10.92
CA PRO A 87 -8.99 0.22 -10.41
C PRO A 87 -8.96 0.26 -8.89
N THR A 88 -8.82 1.45 -8.31
CA THR A 88 -8.85 1.64 -6.86
C THR A 88 -10.21 1.23 -6.27
N ASP A 89 -11.27 1.28 -7.07
CA ASP A 89 -12.62 0.85 -6.69
C ASP A 89 -12.81 -0.67 -6.58
N ASP A 90 -11.90 -1.48 -7.13
CA ASP A 90 -11.88 -2.93 -6.87
C ASP A 90 -11.53 -3.22 -5.38
N TYR A 91 -10.89 -2.25 -4.72
CA TYR A 91 -10.60 -2.30 -3.30
C TYR A 91 -11.76 -1.67 -2.55
N ARG A 92 -12.72 -2.50 -2.13
CA ARG A 92 -13.86 -2.02 -1.34
C ARG A 92 -13.37 -1.21 -0.12
N GLU A 93 -14.09 -0.14 0.19
CA GLU A 93 -13.90 0.56 1.45
C GLU A 93 -14.15 -0.40 2.63
N THR A 94 -13.30 -0.29 3.65
CA THR A 94 -13.35 -1.06 4.89
C THR A 94 -13.01 -0.12 6.05
N ARG A 95 -13.11 -0.63 7.28
CA ARG A 95 -12.67 0.13 8.45
C ARG A 95 -11.15 0.12 8.57
N ARG A 96 -10.60 1.18 9.17
CA ARG A 96 -9.21 1.23 9.59
C ARG A 96 -8.87 0.04 10.51
N GLY A 97 -7.72 -0.60 10.28
CA GLY A 97 -7.27 -1.77 11.01
C GLY A 97 -7.98 -3.07 10.62
N ALA A 98 -8.73 -3.10 9.52
CA ALA A 98 -9.16 -4.37 8.92
C ALA A 98 -7.96 -5.15 8.35
N LYS A 99 -8.17 -6.44 8.03
CA LYS A 99 -7.19 -7.25 7.29
C LYS A 99 -7.09 -6.87 5.80
N GLY A 100 -8.07 -6.13 5.29
CA GLY A 100 -8.15 -5.74 3.88
C GLY A 100 -8.72 -6.82 2.95
N VAL A 101 -8.44 -6.63 1.66
CA VAL A 101 -8.78 -7.51 0.54
C VAL A 101 -7.52 -7.94 -0.19
N ARG A 102 -7.59 -9.06 -0.92
CA ARG A 102 -6.45 -9.51 -1.73
C ARG A 102 -6.21 -8.57 -2.90
N THR A 103 -5.01 -7.98 -2.98
CA THR A 103 -4.57 -7.21 -4.16
C THR A 103 -4.07 -8.15 -5.26
N ILE A 104 -3.19 -9.07 -4.90
CA ILE A 104 -2.62 -10.08 -5.78
C ILE A 104 -2.40 -11.37 -4.99
N ARG A 105 -2.49 -12.53 -5.67
CA ARG A 105 -2.08 -13.80 -5.07
C ARG A 105 -0.57 -13.84 -5.02
N THR A 106 -0.01 -13.87 -3.82
CA THR A 106 1.43 -13.98 -3.55
C THR A 106 1.89 -15.44 -3.54
N GLY A 107 3.21 -15.63 -3.59
CA GLY A 107 3.85 -16.94 -3.67
C GLY A 107 3.92 -17.51 -5.09
N GLY A 108 4.46 -18.73 -5.21
CA GLY A 108 4.62 -19.44 -6.48
C GLY A 108 5.29 -18.57 -7.55
N ARG A 109 4.60 -18.39 -8.68
CA ARG A 109 5.06 -17.56 -9.80
C ARG A 109 5.25 -16.08 -9.44
N ASN A 110 4.41 -15.54 -8.56
CA ASN A 110 4.36 -14.10 -8.31
C ASN A 110 5.34 -13.65 -7.23
N GLY A 111 5.73 -14.52 -6.30
CA GLY A 111 6.48 -14.06 -5.13
C GLY A 111 5.67 -13.07 -4.27
N ALA A 112 6.34 -12.20 -3.53
CA ALA A 112 5.70 -11.25 -2.61
C ALA A 112 5.55 -9.87 -3.26
N VAL A 113 4.68 -9.02 -2.70
CA VAL A 113 4.51 -7.64 -3.18
C VAL A 113 5.70 -6.79 -2.74
N VAL A 114 6.25 -6.00 -3.66
CA VAL A 114 7.39 -5.08 -3.38
C VAL A 114 7.03 -3.61 -3.54
N ALA A 115 6.01 -3.29 -4.33
CA ALA A 115 5.57 -1.92 -4.53
C ALA A 115 4.09 -1.88 -4.93
N VAL A 116 3.40 -0.84 -4.47
CA VAL A 116 2.08 -0.45 -4.97
C VAL A 116 2.09 1.05 -5.20
N LEU A 117 1.71 1.49 -6.40
CA LEU A 117 1.81 2.89 -6.83
C LEU A 117 0.46 3.35 -7.41
N PRO A 118 -0.06 4.53 -7.00
CA PRO A 118 -1.13 5.20 -7.74
C PRO A 118 -0.68 5.47 -9.18
N THR A 119 -1.52 5.13 -10.15
CA THR A 119 -1.20 5.24 -11.57
C THR A 119 -2.40 5.64 -12.41
N SER A 120 -2.14 6.00 -13.65
CA SER A 120 -3.12 6.31 -14.70
C SER A 120 -2.64 5.74 -16.03
N ASP A 121 -3.44 5.86 -17.09
CA ASP A 121 -3.01 5.51 -18.45
C ASP A 121 -1.89 6.39 -19.02
N HIS A 122 -1.60 7.52 -18.36
CA HIS A 122 -0.54 8.43 -18.76
C HIS A 122 0.71 8.32 -17.87
N SER A 123 0.70 7.42 -16.90
CA SER A 123 1.82 7.23 -15.98
C SER A 123 2.90 6.39 -16.65
N GLU A 124 4.12 6.92 -16.65
CA GLU A 124 5.33 6.15 -16.93
C GLU A 124 5.93 5.67 -15.60
N VAL A 125 6.45 4.45 -15.58
CA VAL A 125 6.99 3.83 -14.36
C VAL A 125 8.40 3.34 -14.65
N LEU A 126 9.31 3.65 -13.73
CA LEU A 126 10.68 3.17 -13.75
C LEU A 126 10.81 2.04 -12.72
N VAL A 127 11.25 0.87 -13.16
CA VAL A 127 11.43 -0.32 -12.31
C VAL A 127 12.89 -0.71 -12.32
N THR A 128 13.49 -0.81 -11.13
CA THR A 128 14.88 -1.21 -10.97
C THR A 128 14.98 -2.51 -10.17
N THR A 129 15.78 -3.44 -10.66
CA THR A 129 16.11 -4.69 -9.96
C THR A 129 17.27 -4.52 -8.99
N GLN A 130 17.41 -5.43 -8.04
CA GLN A 130 18.56 -5.44 -7.12
C GLN A 130 19.93 -5.55 -7.82
N ARG A 131 19.98 -6.01 -9.08
CA ARG A 131 21.20 -6.10 -9.89
C ARG A 131 21.45 -4.83 -10.73
N GLY A 132 20.64 -3.79 -10.55
CA GLY A 132 20.81 -2.50 -11.23
C GLY A 132 20.29 -2.46 -12.67
N VAL A 133 19.52 -3.47 -13.11
CA VAL A 133 18.78 -3.38 -14.38
C VAL A 133 17.56 -2.50 -14.16
N THR A 134 17.44 -1.45 -14.97
CA THR A 134 16.32 -0.50 -14.96
C THR A 134 15.53 -0.61 -16.26
N ILE A 135 14.20 -0.64 -16.15
CA ILE A 135 13.24 -0.70 -17.25
C ILE A 135 12.21 0.40 -17.04
#